data_AF-A0A1Q7PNB6-F1
#
_entry.id   AF-A0A1Q7PNB6-F1
#
_cell.length_a   1.000
_cell.length_b   1.000
_cell.length_c   1.000
_cell.angle_alpha   90.00
_cell.angle_beta   90.00
_cell.angle_gamma   90.00
#
_symmetry.space_group_name_H-M   'P 1'
#
loop_
_entity.id
_entity.type
_entity.pdbx_description
1 polymer ?
#
loop_
_entity_poly.entity_id
_entity_poly.type
_entity_poly.pdbx_seq_one_letter_code
_entity_poly.pdbx_strand_id
1 'polypeptide(L)'
;MTTKRSEQNQDESLKPSKELQLGSRKVSKQNKSNIVTLPRVFIENSCKSENMEVNMTLLTDGSLKLSPICKTKEHNEKVKKDE
;
A
#
# COMPACT_ATOMS: atom_id res chain seq x y z
N MET A 1 0.45 48.38 -14.61
CA MET A 1 -0.22 47.84 -13.41
C MET A 1 0.01 46.34 -13.39
N THR A 2 0.91 45.90 -12.52
CA THR A 2 1.38 44.51 -12.40
C THR A 2 0.52 43.76 -11.40
N THR A 3 -0.20 42.73 -11.86
CA THR A 3 -1.04 41.88 -11.02
C THR A 3 -0.13 40.97 -10.17
N LYS A 4 -0.17 41.15 -8.86
CA LYS A 4 0.59 40.35 -7.88
C LYS A 4 0.00 38.93 -7.83
N ARG A 5 0.82 37.92 -8.18
CA ARG A 5 0.57 36.51 -7.82
C ARG A 5 0.75 36.37 -6.32
N SER A 6 -0.28 35.91 -5.63
CA SER A 6 -0.18 35.41 -4.25
C SER A 6 0.17 33.93 -4.33
N GLU A 7 1.42 33.60 -4.01
CA GLU A 7 1.87 32.23 -3.74
C GLU A 7 1.39 31.86 -2.33
N GLN A 8 0.30 31.10 -2.25
CA GLN A 8 -0.05 30.40 -1.01
C GLN A 8 0.84 29.16 -0.90
N ASN A 9 1.98 29.32 -0.22
CA ASN A 9 2.73 28.24 0.37
C ASN A 9 1.82 27.48 1.34
N GLN A 10 1.45 26.24 1.01
CA GLN A 10 0.96 25.29 1.98
C GLN A 10 2.17 24.48 2.46
N ASP A 11 2.67 24.89 3.63
CA ASP A 11 3.59 24.11 4.45
C ASP A 11 2.77 22.91 4.99
N GLU A 12 2.77 21.80 4.25
CA GLU A 12 2.27 20.52 4.75
C GLU A 12 3.19 20.08 5.90
N SER A 13 2.78 20.41 7.12
CA SER A 13 3.32 19.85 8.35
C SER A 13 3.28 18.32 8.26
N LEU A 14 4.41 17.72 7.89
CA LEU A 14 4.65 16.28 7.84
C LEU A 14 4.45 15.73 9.26
N LYS A 15 3.23 15.29 9.56
CA LYS A 15 2.98 14.51 10.77
C LYS A 15 3.92 13.30 10.74
N PRO A 16 4.67 13.01 11.81
CA PRO A 16 5.58 11.88 11.82
C PRO A 16 4.77 10.61 11.58
N SER A 17 5.12 9.88 10.52
CA SER A 17 4.54 8.56 10.26
C SER A 17 4.84 7.68 11.47
N LYS A 18 3.80 7.19 12.14
CA LYS A 18 3.97 6.24 13.25
C LYS A 18 4.54 4.94 12.69
N GLU A 19 5.81 4.70 12.97
CA GLU A 19 6.44 3.43 12.68
C GLU A 19 5.95 2.37 13.68
N LEU A 20 5.48 1.23 13.16
CA LEU A 20 5.00 0.12 13.97
C LEU A 20 6.02 -1.02 13.90
N GLN A 21 6.63 -1.32 15.05
CA GLN A 21 7.54 -2.46 15.21
C GLN A 21 6.74 -3.77 15.26
N LEU A 22 6.83 -4.58 14.21
CA LEU A 22 6.03 -5.83 14.06
C LEU A 22 6.79 -7.11 14.47
N GLY A 23 8.04 -6.96 14.92
CA GLY A 23 8.92 -8.05 15.31
C GLY A 23 9.43 -8.91 14.15
N SER A 24 10.13 -10.00 14.46
CA SER A 24 10.67 -10.94 13.47
C SER A 24 9.67 -12.05 13.13
N ARG A 25 9.57 -12.41 11.84
CA ARG A 25 8.74 -13.50 11.33
C ARG A 25 9.61 -14.54 10.64
N LYS A 26 9.28 -15.82 10.78
CA LYS A 26 9.94 -16.90 10.03
C LYS A 26 9.36 -16.98 8.62
N VAL A 27 10.21 -17.26 7.65
CA VAL A 27 9.81 -17.65 6.30
C VAL A 27 9.50 -19.15 6.32
N SER A 28 8.26 -19.53 5.98
CA SER A 28 7.88 -20.93 5.81
C SER A 28 7.98 -21.36 4.35
N LYS A 29 8.22 -22.65 4.11
CA LYS A 29 8.22 -23.24 2.76
C LYS A 29 6.96 -24.09 2.61
N GLN A 30 6.20 -23.85 1.54
CA GLN A 30 5.01 -24.63 1.23
C GLN A 30 4.90 -24.76 -0.29
N ASN A 31 4.79 -25.99 -0.80
CA ASN A 31 4.58 -26.27 -2.23
C ASN A 31 5.56 -25.55 -3.18
N LYS A 32 6.86 -25.52 -2.85
CA LYS A 32 7.92 -24.79 -3.58
C LYS A 32 7.81 -23.25 -3.53
N SER A 33 6.90 -22.70 -2.73
CA SER A 33 6.80 -21.27 -2.45
C SER A 33 7.37 -20.93 -1.07
N ASN A 34 7.92 -19.71 -0.95
CA ASN A 34 8.27 -19.12 0.34
C ASN A 34 7.11 -18.24 0.82
N ILE A 35 6.69 -18.41 2.05
CA ILE A 35 5.54 -17.72 2.65
C ILE A 35 6.00 -16.93 3.87
N VAL A 36 5.53 -15.69 3.98
CA VAL A 36 5.69 -14.84 5.16
C VAL A 36 4.32 -14.41 5.64
N THR A 37 4.01 -14.71 6.90
CA THR A 37 2.72 -14.34 7.49
C THR A 37 2.76 -12.90 7.98
N LEU A 38 1.83 -12.08 7.47
CA LEU A 38 1.67 -10.70 7.92
C LEU A 38 0.87 -10.64 9.24
N PRO A 39 1.24 -9.76 10.19
CA PRO A 39 0.45 -9.53 11.40
C PRO A 39 -0.95 -9.02 11.07
N ARG A 40 -1.96 -9.46 11.83
CA ARG A 40 -3.37 -9.05 11.64
C ARG A 40 -3.57 -7.53 11.67
N VAL A 41 -2.83 -6.83 12.53
CA VAL A 41 -2.84 -5.36 12.63
C VAL A 41 -2.47 -4.66 11.30
N PHE A 42 -1.70 -5.31 10.42
CA PHE A 42 -1.40 -4.75 9.10
C PHE A 42 -2.64 -4.72 8.20
N ILE A 43 -3.49 -5.75 8.28
CA ILE A 43 -4.73 -5.88 7.50
C ILE A 43 -5.81 -4.94 8.05
N GLU A 44 -5.89 -4.83 9.38
CA GLU A 44 -6.88 -3.96 10.04
C GLU A 44 -6.63 -2.47 9.79
N ASN A 45 -5.35 -2.08 9.68
CA ASN A 45 -4.95 -0.71 9.38
C ASN A 45 -4.85 -0.41 7.87
N SER A 46 -5.02 -1.40 6.99
CA SER A 46 -5.02 -1.20 5.53
C SER A 46 -6.44 -1.10 4.98
N CYS A 47 -6.66 -1.52 3.72
CA CYS A 47 -7.94 -1.42 3.01
C CYS A 47 -9.08 -2.30 3.58
N LYS A 48 -8.87 -2.99 4.73
CA LYS A 48 -9.85 -3.89 5.38
C LYS A 48 -10.48 -4.91 4.43
N SER A 49 -9.65 -5.59 3.64
CA SER A 49 -10.07 -6.67 2.74
C SER A 49 -9.55 -8.02 3.23
N GLU A 50 -10.40 -9.05 3.21
CA GLU A 50 -10.00 -10.44 3.49
C GLU A 50 -8.99 -10.97 2.45
N ASN A 51 -9.15 -10.55 1.19
CA ASN A 51 -8.22 -10.82 0.10
C ASN A 51 -7.59 -9.49 -0.33
N MET A 52 -6.45 -9.15 0.29
CA MET A 52 -5.73 -7.91 0.00
C MET A 52 -4.69 -8.14 -1.09
N GLU A 53 -4.80 -7.38 -2.18
CA GLU A 53 -3.74 -7.30 -3.19
C GLU A 53 -2.68 -6.30 -2.72
N VAL A 54 -1.41 -6.62 -2.98
CA VAL A 54 -0.27 -5.77 -2.62
C VAL A 54 0.68 -5.63 -3.80
N ASN A 55 1.22 -4.42 -3.97
CA ASN A 55 2.38 -4.18 -4.79
C ASN A 55 3.64 -4.50 -3.99
N MET A 56 4.55 -5.27 -4.60
CA MET A 56 5.83 -5.63 -4.01
C MET A 56 6.96 -4.96 -4.80
N THR A 57 7.86 -4.27 -4.11
CA THR A 57 9.01 -3.60 -4.72
C THR A 57 10.28 -3.93 -3.95
N LEU A 58 11.31 -4.37 -4.66
CA LEU A 58 12.65 -4.56 -4.09
C LEU A 58 13.36 -3.20 -4.04
N LEU A 59 13.76 -2.79 -2.84
CA LEU A 59 14.53 -1.58 -2.60
C LEU A 59 16.03 -1.86 -2.76
N THR A 60 16.82 -0.79 -2.90
CA THR A 60 18.26 -0.87 -3.14
C THR A 60 19.05 -1.41 -1.94
N ASP A 61 18.49 -1.31 -0.74
CA ASP A 61 19.03 -1.89 0.49
C ASP A 61 18.73 -3.40 0.64
N GLY A 62 18.04 -4.00 -0.35
CA GLY A 62 17.61 -5.40 -0.32
C GLY A 62 16.30 -5.63 0.44
N SER A 63 15.68 -4.58 0.98
CA SER A 63 14.38 -4.67 1.66
C SER A 63 13.24 -4.80 0.65
N LEU A 64 12.20 -5.54 1.01
CA LEU A 64 10.96 -5.61 0.22
C LEU A 64 9.92 -4.64 0.79
N LYS A 65 9.51 -3.67 -0.03
CA LYS A 65 8.39 -2.78 0.28
C LYS A 65 7.09 -3.40 -0.20
N LEU A 66 6.10 -3.48 0.70
CA LEU A 66 4.74 -3.91 0.40
C LEU A 66 3.79 -2.72 0.50
N SER A 67 3.02 -2.45 -0.55
CA SER A 67 2.02 -1.37 -0.57
C SER A 67 0.65 -1.94 -0.93
N PRO A 68 -0.40 -1.76 -0.12
CA PRO A 68 -1.71 -2.32 -0.40
C PRO A 68 -2.38 -1.64 -1.60
N ILE A 69 -3.13 -2.41 -2.39
CA ILE A 69 -3.96 -1.90 -3.47
C ILE A 69 -5.40 -1.81 -2.95
N CYS A 70 -5.84 -0.61 -2.61
CA CYS A 70 -7.22 -0.38 -2.19
C CYS A 70 -8.12 -0.19 -3.42
N LYS A 71 -8.86 -1.23 -3.80
CA LYS A 71 -9.89 -1.12 -4.85
C LYS A 71 -11.15 -0.49 -4.24
N THR A 72 -11.57 0.65 -4.77
CA THR A 72 -12.94 1.15 -4.57
C THR A 72 -13.91 0.34 -5.42
N LYS A 73 -15.16 0.19 -4.99
CA LYS A 73 -16.16 -0.71 -5.61
C LYS A 73 -16.57 -0.36 -7.06
N GLU A 74 -15.97 0.62 -7.72
CA GLU A 74 -16.45 1.15 -9.00
C GLU A 74 -15.85 0.48 -10.25
N HIS A 75 -14.91 -0.46 -10.12
CA HIS A 75 -14.20 -1.01 -11.29
C HIS A 75 -14.64 -2.42 -11.71
N ASN A 76 -15.95 -2.69 -11.69
CA ASN A 76 -16.51 -3.99 -12.09
C ASN A 76 -17.71 -3.91 -13.06
N GLU A 77 -17.76 -2.88 -13.91
CA GLU A 77 -18.61 -2.88 -15.09
C GLU A 77 -17.80 -2.48 -16.34
N LYS A 78 -18.01 -3.24 -17.43
CA LYS A 78 -17.44 -3.12 -18.79
C LYS A 78 -16.34 -4.12 -19.17
N VAL A 79 -16.68 -5.40 -19.11
CA VAL A 79 -16.34 -6.35 -20.19
C VAL A 79 -17.55 -7.25 -20.48
N LYS A 80 -18.55 -6.70 -21.17
CA LYS A 80 -19.53 -7.45 -21.98
C LYS A 80 -19.57 -6.70 -23.31
N LYS A 81 -18.95 -7.24 -24.36
CA LYS A 81 -19.49 -8.21 -25.33
C LYS A 81 -19.96 -7.42 -26.55
N ASP A 82 -19.08 -7.23 -27.52
CA ASP A 82 -19.47 -7.02 -28.90
C ASP A 82 -19.13 -8.31 -29.65
N GLU A 83 -20.19 -8.98 -30.06
CA GLU A 83 -20.25 -10.12 -30.96
C GLU A 83 -20.50 -9.60 -32.38
#